data_AF-A0A131YS83-F1
#
_entry.id   AF-A0A131YS83-F1
#
_cell.length_a   1.000
_cell.length_b   1.000
_cell.length_c   1.000
_cell.angle_alpha   90.00
_cell.angle_beta   90.00
_cell.angle_gamma   90.00
#
_symmetry.space_group_name_H-M   'P 1'
#
loop_
_entity.id
_entity.type
_entity.pdbx_description
1 polymer ?
#
loop_
_entity_poly.entity_id
_entity_poly.type
_entity_poly.pdbx_seq_one_letter_code
_entity_poly.pdbx_strand_id
1 'polypeptide(L)'
;MNPWKLVLCLFYSAALTFLAALSCQAQNTNESFDAKISEFFRSGHTNNWAVLVCTSRFWFNYRHVANVLSIYRSVKRFGIPDSQIILMIADDMPCNLRNPKPATVFNNAHHHINVYGDNVEVDYRGYEVTVENFIRILTGRLPANTPRSKRLLTDEYSNILIYMTGHGGDGFLKFQDSEEVTNVELADAFEQMWQKRRYHEIFFMIDTCQAESMFKRFYSPNILAVASSKIGEDSLSHHGDPTIGVYVIDRYTYYALMFLEEVNTNNTKTMAQFLRVCPKSVCISTAVSRKDLFTRNLDQVPLTDFFGSVRNVELTQQKVTLKPLPPSSTLLSKPQENITVNQKQGWQKIGQFSFLS
;
A
#
# COMPACT_ATOMS: atom_id res chain seq x y z
N MET A 1 62.61 -50.86 -14.25
CA MET A 1 61.34 -50.13 -14.03
C MET A 1 60.87 -49.58 -15.37
N ASN A 2 59.62 -49.84 -15.77
CA ASN A 2 59.13 -49.56 -17.11
C ASN A 2 58.62 -48.10 -17.21
N PRO A 3 59.25 -47.21 -18.01
CA PRO A 3 58.99 -45.76 -17.98
C PRO A 3 57.53 -45.39 -18.36
N TRP A 4 56.85 -46.26 -19.10
CA TRP A 4 55.45 -46.09 -19.50
C TRP A 4 54.45 -46.15 -18.34
N LYS A 5 54.76 -46.89 -17.26
CA LYS A 5 53.88 -46.96 -16.08
C LYS A 5 53.89 -45.65 -15.27
N LEU A 6 55.01 -44.94 -15.27
CA LEU A 6 55.15 -43.67 -14.54
C LEU A 6 54.34 -42.55 -15.22
N VAL A 7 54.39 -42.50 -16.55
CA VAL A 7 53.65 -41.53 -17.36
C VAL A 7 52.14 -41.74 -17.21
N LEU A 8 51.67 -42.99 -17.26
CA LEU A 8 50.25 -43.29 -17.09
C LEU A 8 49.73 -42.87 -15.71
N CYS A 9 50.49 -43.13 -14.64
CA CYS A 9 50.12 -42.71 -13.28
C CYS A 9 50.04 -41.17 -13.14
N LEU A 10 50.96 -40.43 -13.77
CA LEU A 10 50.94 -38.96 -13.74
C LEU A 10 49.74 -38.38 -14.50
N PHE A 11 49.36 -38.99 -15.63
CA PHE A 11 48.16 -38.60 -16.36
C PHE A 11 46.88 -38.89 -15.57
N TYR A 12 46.78 -40.06 -14.94
CA TYR A 12 45.61 -40.40 -14.10
C TYR A 12 45.51 -39.49 -12.87
N SER A 13 46.63 -39.15 -12.21
CA SER A 13 46.59 -38.23 -11.08
C SER A 13 46.20 -36.82 -11.50
N ALA A 14 46.71 -36.34 -12.64
CA ALA A 14 46.36 -35.02 -13.18
C ALA A 14 44.89 -34.95 -13.63
N ALA A 15 44.35 -36.02 -14.21
CA ALA A 15 42.94 -36.09 -14.56
C ALA A 15 42.04 -36.11 -13.31
N LEU A 16 42.43 -36.85 -12.26
CA LEU A 16 41.69 -36.91 -11.00
C LEU A 16 41.68 -35.56 -10.28
N THR A 17 42.82 -34.85 -10.26
CA THR A 17 42.90 -33.51 -9.64
C THR A 17 42.11 -32.48 -10.44
N PHE A 18 42.08 -32.59 -11.77
CA PHE A 18 41.28 -31.70 -12.62
C PHE A 18 39.77 -31.93 -12.44
N LEU A 19 39.33 -33.19 -12.35
CA LEU A 19 37.95 -33.56 -12.04
C LEU A 19 37.53 -33.11 -10.64
N ALA A 20 38.42 -33.21 -9.64
CA ALA A 20 38.18 -32.72 -8.29
C ALA A 20 38.10 -31.18 -8.21
N ALA A 21 38.87 -30.46 -9.04
CA ALA A 21 38.81 -29.01 -9.11
C ALA A 21 37.48 -28.51 -9.74
N LEU A 22 37.00 -29.21 -10.78
CA LEU A 22 35.71 -28.93 -11.43
C LEU A 22 34.51 -29.14 -10.49
N SER A 23 34.52 -30.20 -9.68
CA SER A 23 33.46 -30.44 -8.69
C SER A 23 33.51 -29.46 -7.51
N CYS A 24 34.70 -29.01 -7.10
CA CYS A 24 34.87 -27.99 -6.06
C CYS A 24 34.40 -26.59 -6.54
N GLN A 25 34.56 -26.27 -7.83
CA GLN A 25 34.01 -25.04 -8.42
C GLN A 25 32.49 -25.07 -8.56
N ALA A 26 31.88 -26.23 -8.85
CA ALA A 26 30.43 -26.38 -8.93
C ALA A 26 29.72 -26.28 -7.56
N GLN A 27 30.40 -26.67 -6.47
CA GLN A 27 29.85 -26.54 -5.11
C GLN A 27 29.86 -25.08 -4.61
N ASN A 28 30.92 -24.31 -4.91
CA ASN A 28 31.03 -22.91 -4.51
C ASN A 28 29.99 -21.97 -5.17
N THR A 29 29.53 -22.29 -6.38
CA THR A 29 28.51 -21.47 -7.08
C THR A 29 27.11 -21.63 -6.50
N ASN A 30 26.78 -22.82 -5.98
CA ASN A 30 25.46 -23.09 -5.41
C ASN A 30 25.30 -22.45 -4.02
N GLU A 31 26.33 -22.51 -3.16
CA GLU A 31 26.31 -21.82 -1.86
C GLU A 31 26.19 -20.30 -2.02
N SER A 32 26.84 -19.71 -3.02
CA SER A 32 26.77 -18.28 -3.34
C SER A 32 25.38 -17.83 -3.80
N PHE A 33 24.68 -18.67 -4.58
CA PHE A 33 23.35 -18.38 -5.10
C PHE A 33 22.27 -18.57 -4.03
N ASP A 34 22.35 -19.65 -3.25
CA ASP A 34 21.42 -19.90 -2.14
C ASP A 34 21.57 -18.86 -1.03
N ALA A 35 22.80 -18.40 -0.75
CA ALA A 35 23.04 -17.28 0.16
C ALA A 35 22.42 -15.98 -0.35
N LYS A 36 22.48 -15.70 -1.65
CA LYS A 36 21.83 -14.53 -2.26
C LYS A 36 20.31 -14.61 -2.24
N ILE A 37 19.73 -15.80 -2.45
CA ILE A 37 18.27 -16.02 -2.35
C ILE A 37 17.81 -15.85 -0.90
N SER A 38 18.51 -16.46 0.05
CA SER A 38 18.17 -16.33 1.47
C SER A 38 18.39 -14.90 2.00
N GLU A 39 19.37 -14.17 1.46
CA GLU A 39 19.53 -12.73 1.67
C GLU A 39 18.39 -11.92 1.03
N PHE A 40 17.95 -12.27 -0.18
CA PHE A 40 16.81 -11.63 -0.85
C PHE A 40 15.50 -11.80 -0.09
N PHE A 41 15.29 -12.95 0.57
CA PHE A 41 14.12 -13.24 1.40
C PHE A 41 14.32 -12.93 2.89
N ARG A 42 15.35 -12.15 3.28
CA ARG A 42 15.60 -11.82 4.70
C ARG A 42 14.42 -11.17 5.42
N SER A 43 13.57 -10.41 4.72
CA SER A 43 12.34 -9.80 5.26
C SER A 43 11.09 -10.68 5.15
N GLY A 44 11.17 -11.86 4.53
CA GLY A 44 10.03 -12.76 4.29
C GLY A 44 9.07 -12.35 3.15
N HIS A 45 9.10 -11.08 2.72
CA HIS A 45 8.22 -10.50 1.70
C HIS A 45 8.99 -9.57 0.75
N THR A 46 8.49 -9.39 -0.47
CA THR A 46 9.17 -8.62 -1.55
C THR A 46 8.58 -7.25 -1.81
N ASN A 47 7.32 -7.04 -1.41
CA ASN A 47 6.61 -5.79 -1.65
C ASN A 47 5.45 -5.61 -0.67
N ASN A 48 5.04 -4.34 -0.49
CA ASN A 48 3.95 -3.96 0.41
C ASN A 48 2.88 -3.22 -0.38
N TRP A 49 1.62 -3.60 -0.13
CA TRP A 49 0.44 -2.97 -0.70
C TRP A 49 -0.43 -2.36 0.39
N ALA A 50 -1.19 -1.33 0.04
CA ALA A 50 -2.20 -0.76 0.91
C ALA A 50 -3.56 -0.73 0.22
N VAL A 51 -4.61 -1.13 0.94
CA VAL A 51 -6.01 -0.97 0.54
C VAL A 51 -6.67 -0.11 1.59
N LEU A 52 -7.02 1.12 1.22
CA LEU A 52 -7.47 2.16 2.14
C LEU A 52 -8.91 2.55 1.76
N VAL A 53 -9.86 2.33 2.66
CA VAL A 53 -11.29 2.43 2.36
C VAL A 53 -12.01 3.33 3.35
N CYS A 54 -12.57 4.43 2.85
CA CYS A 54 -13.59 5.22 3.55
C CYS A 54 -14.96 4.86 2.99
N THR A 55 -15.81 4.27 3.82
CA THR A 55 -17.11 3.71 3.39
C THR A 55 -18.28 4.67 3.59
N SER A 56 -18.11 5.76 4.34
CA SER A 56 -19.19 6.70 4.67
C SER A 56 -19.31 7.87 3.71
N ARG A 57 -20.53 8.41 3.63
CA ARG A 57 -20.86 9.62 2.85
C ARG A 57 -21.41 10.73 3.73
N PHE A 58 -21.66 11.88 3.12
CA PHE A 58 -22.21 13.09 3.72
C PHE A 58 -21.23 13.87 4.60
N TRP A 59 -21.46 15.19 4.65
CA TRP A 59 -20.56 16.14 5.31
C TRP A 59 -20.30 15.85 6.79
N PHE A 60 -21.29 15.35 7.52
CA PHE A 60 -21.11 15.01 8.94
C PHE A 60 -20.13 13.84 9.18
N ASN A 61 -19.77 13.10 8.13
CA ASN A 61 -18.77 12.03 8.16
C ASN A 61 -17.41 12.45 7.59
N TYR A 62 -17.14 13.74 7.50
CA TYR A 62 -15.87 14.31 7.04
C TYR A 62 -14.64 13.58 7.62
N ARG A 63 -14.66 13.26 8.92
CA ARG A 63 -13.58 12.55 9.62
C ARG A 63 -13.17 11.23 8.96
N HIS A 64 -14.08 10.45 8.39
CA HIS A 64 -13.71 9.16 7.77
C HIS A 64 -12.87 9.37 6.51
N VAL A 65 -13.16 10.43 5.73
CA VAL A 65 -12.35 10.84 4.58
C VAL A 65 -11.00 11.39 5.05
N ALA A 66 -10.98 12.21 6.10
CA ALA A 66 -9.74 12.74 6.66
C ALA A 66 -8.84 11.63 7.25
N ASN A 67 -9.43 10.62 7.90
CA ASN A 67 -8.75 9.45 8.44
C ASN A 67 -8.01 8.67 7.34
N VAL A 68 -8.73 8.27 6.28
CA VAL A 68 -8.16 7.46 5.19
C VAL A 68 -7.06 8.22 4.43
N LEU A 69 -7.27 9.51 4.18
CA LEU A 69 -6.27 10.38 3.55
C LEU A 69 -5.03 10.58 4.42
N SER A 70 -5.20 10.62 5.75
CA SER A 70 -4.09 10.72 6.68
C SER A 70 -3.24 9.45 6.67
N ILE A 71 -3.86 8.28 6.69
CA ILE A 71 -3.14 6.99 6.58
C ILE A 71 -2.46 6.87 5.22
N TYR A 72 -3.13 7.25 4.13
CA TYR A 72 -2.55 7.32 2.79
C TYR A 72 -1.27 8.16 2.78
N ARG A 73 -1.30 9.36 3.38
CA ARG A 73 -0.13 10.22 3.50
C ARG A 73 1.01 9.56 4.27
N SER A 74 0.74 8.85 5.37
CA SER A 74 1.77 8.12 6.13
C SER A 74 2.39 6.99 5.31
N VAL A 75 1.57 6.19 4.62
CA VAL A 75 2.01 5.12 3.72
C VAL A 75 2.90 5.66 2.59
N LYS A 76 2.49 6.78 1.97
CA LYS A 76 3.28 7.50 0.97
C LYS A 76 4.61 8.00 1.54
N ARG A 77 4.61 8.54 2.76
CA ARG A 77 5.84 8.99 3.42
C ARG A 77 6.83 7.85 3.61
N PHE A 78 6.35 6.66 3.97
CA PHE A 78 7.20 5.48 4.10
C PHE A 78 7.56 4.82 2.76
N GLY A 79 7.12 5.41 1.64
CA GLY A 79 7.66 5.17 0.31
C GLY A 79 6.86 4.19 -0.55
N ILE A 80 5.70 3.70 -0.11
CA ILE A 80 4.84 2.87 -0.96
C ILE A 80 4.31 3.76 -2.11
N PRO A 81 4.53 3.39 -3.39
CA PRO A 81 4.07 4.16 -4.54
C PRO A 81 2.56 4.01 -4.78
N ASP A 82 1.94 4.94 -5.50
CA ASP A 82 0.49 4.90 -5.80
C ASP A 82 0.09 3.64 -6.55
N SER A 83 0.97 3.11 -7.40
CA SER A 83 0.74 1.84 -8.09
C SER A 83 0.55 0.62 -7.16
N GLN A 84 0.82 0.78 -5.86
CA GLN A 84 0.65 -0.24 -4.81
C GLN A 84 -0.35 0.19 -3.72
N ILE A 85 -1.08 1.28 -3.93
CA ILE A 85 -2.11 1.76 -3.01
C ILE A 85 -3.44 1.77 -3.75
N ILE A 86 -4.44 1.09 -3.21
CA ILE A 86 -5.83 1.21 -3.67
C ILE A 86 -6.57 2.10 -2.69
N LEU A 87 -6.99 3.28 -3.14
CA LEU A 87 -7.74 4.24 -2.33
C LEU A 87 -9.20 4.31 -2.79
N MET A 88 -10.11 4.00 -1.86
CA MET A 88 -11.56 4.05 -2.06
C MET A 88 -12.17 5.12 -1.16
N ILE A 89 -12.78 6.16 -1.74
CA ILE A 89 -13.41 7.26 -1.00
C ILE A 89 -14.86 7.43 -1.48
N ALA A 90 -15.81 7.13 -0.59
CA ALA A 90 -17.23 7.15 -0.89
C ALA A 90 -17.82 8.56 -1.10
N ASP A 91 -17.17 9.63 -0.65
CA ASP A 91 -17.66 11.01 -0.84
C ASP A 91 -16.54 12.05 -0.92
N ASP A 92 -16.78 13.11 -1.70
CA ASP A 92 -15.75 14.11 -2.03
C ASP A 92 -15.89 15.35 -1.13
N MET A 93 -15.20 15.32 0.01
CA MET A 93 -15.11 16.46 0.94
C MET A 93 -14.40 17.70 0.34
N PRO A 94 -13.30 17.57 -0.43
CA PRO A 94 -12.66 18.71 -1.08
C PRO A 94 -13.60 19.53 -1.98
N CYS A 95 -14.51 18.87 -2.71
CA CYS A 95 -15.46 19.51 -3.63
C CYS A 95 -16.85 19.80 -3.02
N ASN A 96 -17.05 19.52 -1.73
CA ASN A 96 -18.35 19.72 -1.08
C ASN A 96 -18.68 21.21 -0.93
N LEU A 97 -19.90 21.62 -1.26
CA LEU A 97 -20.35 23.02 -1.10
C LEU A 97 -20.33 23.54 0.34
N ARG A 98 -20.33 22.63 1.33
CA ARG A 98 -20.20 22.98 2.76
C ARG A 98 -18.76 23.23 3.18
N ASN A 99 -17.77 22.88 2.35
CA ASN A 99 -16.38 23.04 2.68
C ASN A 99 -15.98 24.52 2.60
N PRO A 100 -15.66 25.18 3.73
CA PRO A 100 -15.25 26.59 3.74
C PRO A 100 -13.90 26.81 3.06
N LYS A 101 -13.12 25.74 2.84
CA LYS A 101 -11.80 25.76 2.21
C LYS A 101 -11.78 24.76 1.04
N PRO A 102 -12.22 25.16 -0.16
CA PRO A 102 -12.27 24.29 -1.32
C PRO A 102 -10.94 23.59 -1.62
N ALA A 103 -11.00 22.38 -2.16
CA ALA A 103 -9.84 21.56 -2.51
C ALA A 103 -8.93 21.16 -1.32
N THR A 104 -9.43 21.26 -0.08
CA THR A 104 -8.67 20.88 1.12
C THR A 104 -9.43 19.95 2.04
N VAL A 105 -8.68 19.08 2.72
CA VAL A 105 -9.15 18.24 3.83
C VAL A 105 -8.16 18.34 4.97
N PHE A 106 -8.63 18.53 6.21
CA PHE A 106 -7.79 18.65 7.39
C PHE A 106 -8.10 17.56 8.40
N ASN A 107 -7.10 17.09 9.12
CA ASN A 107 -7.25 16.05 10.15
C ASN A 107 -7.06 16.59 11.58
N ASN A 108 -6.99 17.92 11.74
CA ASN A 108 -6.86 18.61 13.01
C ASN A 108 -7.57 19.98 12.93
N ALA A 109 -8.14 20.42 14.06
CA ALA A 109 -8.87 21.69 14.19
C ALA A 109 -8.03 22.96 13.88
N HIS A 110 -6.70 22.88 13.99
CA HIS A 110 -5.81 23.99 13.67
C HIS A 110 -5.37 24.00 12.19
N HIS A 111 -5.90 23.09 11.37
CA HIS A 111 -5.62 23.04 9.94
C HIS A 111 -4.13 22.96 9.56
N HIS A 112 -3.31 22.34 10.41
CA HIS A 112 -1.85 22.30 10.21
C HIS A 112 -1.44 21.63 8.89
N ILE A 113 -2.22 20.65 8.42
CA ILE A 113 -1.88 19.84 7.26
C ILE A 113 -3.12 19.60 6.40
N ASN A 114 -3.05 20.01 5.12
CA ASN A 114 -3.98 19.54 4.10
C ASN A 114 -3.61 18.09 3.73
N VAL A 115 -4.47 17.13 4.08
CA VAL A 115 -4.26 15.70 3.83
C VAL A 115 -4.72 15.26 2.45
N TYR A 116 -5.46 16.10 1.71
CA TYR A 116 -5.80 15.86 0.32
C TYR A 116 -4.63 16.26 -0.60
N GLY A 117 -4.20 17.53 -0.56
CA GLY A 117 -3.05 18.02 -1.34
C GLY A 117 -3.09 17.67 -2.85
N ASP A 118 -1.96 17.81 -3.53
CA ASP A 118 -1.87 17.60 -4.99
C ASP A 118 -1.52 16.15 -5.39
N ASN A 119 -1.17 15.30 -4.43
CA ASN A 119 -0.52 14.01 -4.67
C ASN A 119 -1.40 12.80 -4.31
N VAL A 120 -2.70 12.99 -4.12
CA VAL A 120 -3.63 11.91 -3.80
C VAL A 120 -4.24 11.33 -5.07
N GLU A 121 -3.98 10.06 -5.33
CA GLU A 121 -4.64 9.27 -6.36
C GLU A 121 -5.80 8.48 -5.73
N VAL A 122 -7.03 8.73 -6.18
CA VAL A 122 -8.22 8.01 -5.69
C VAL A 122 -8.71 7.07 -6.80
N ASP A 123 -8.63 5.78 -6.54
CA ASP A 123 -8.95 4.72 -7.52
C ASP A 123 -10.45 4.47 -7.65
N TYR A 124 -11.18 4.47 -6.54
CA TYR A 124 -12.63 4.28 -6.52
C TYR A 124 -13.28 5.48 -5.83
N ARG A 125 -14.10 6.21 -6.58
CA ARG A 125 -14.73 7.47 -6.12
C ARG A 125 -16.23 7.33 -6.06
N GLY A 126 -16.84 7.87 -5.02
CA GLY A 126 -18.29 8.02 -4.93
C GLY A 126 -19.01 6.68 -5.08
N TYR A 127 -19.87 6.59 -6.11
CA TYR A 127 -20.68 5.41 -6.40
C TYR A 127 -19.87 4.15 -6.74
N GLU A 128 -18.58 4.25 -7.08
CA GLU A 128 -17.74 3.08 -7.29
C GLU A 128 -17.33 2.38 -5.99
N VAL A 129 -17.53 3.02 -4.82
CA VAL A 129 -17.18 2.45 -3.51
C VAL A 129 -18.31 1.54 -3.01
N THR A 130 -18.43 0.36 -3.62
CA THR A 130 -19.43 -0.66 -3.26
C THR A 130 -18.79 -1.85 -2.58
N VAL A 131 -19.59 -2.64 -1.86
CA VAL A 131 -19.13 -3.91 -1.26
C VAL A 131 -18.62 -4.84 -2.37
N GLU A 132 -19.34 -4.92 -3.49
CA GLU A 132 -18.97 -5.75 -4.64
C GLU A 132 -17.58 -5.40 -5.17
N ASN A 133 -17.30 -4.13 -5.44
CA ASN A 133 -16.01 -3.71 -5.98
C ASN A 133 -14.89 -4.01 -4.99
N PHE A 134 -15.11 -3.73 -3.71
CA PHE A 134 -14.13 -4.02 -2.66
C PHE A 134 -13.77 -5.52 -2.60
N ILE A 135 -14.77 -6.41 -2.56
CA ILE A 135 -14.55 -7.86 -2.53
C ILE A 135 -13.91 -8.37 -3.84
N ARG A 136 -14.27 -7.81 -4.99
CA ARG A 136 -13.65 -8.16 -6.29
C ARG A 136 -12.19 -7.77 -6.36
N ILE A 137 -11.81 -6.63 -5.78
CA ILE A 137 -10.40 -6.19 -5.69
C ILE A 137 -9.60 -7.21 -4.87
N LEU A 138 -10.08 -7.56 -3.67
CA LEU A 138 -9.42 -8.53 -2.79
C LEU A 138 -9.26 -9.90 -3.48
N THR A 139 -10.36 -10.43 -4.01
CA THR A 139 -10.38 -11.77 -4.63
C THR A 139 -9.79 -11.83 -6.06
N GLY A 140 -9.46 -10.67 -6.63
CA GLY A 140 -8.97 -10.51 -8.00
C GLY A 140 -9.97 -10.83 -9.11
N ARG A 141 -11.28 -10.85 -8.81
CA ARG A 141 -12.35 -11.15 -9.78
C ARG A 141 -12.82 -9.88 -10.50
N LEU A 142 -11.87 -9.21 -11.15
CA LEU A 142 -12.09 -7.98 -11.90
C LEU A 142 -12.23 -8.27 -13.41
N PRO A 143 -13.09 -7.54 -14.13
CA PRO A 143 -13.17 -7.60 -15.60
C PRO A 143 -11.79 -7.46 -16.29
N ALA A 144 -11.63 -8.06 -17.47
CA ALA A 144 -10.35 -8.01 -18.20
C ALA A 144 -9.91 -6.59 -18.59
N ASN A 145 -10.87 -5.68 -18.77
CA ASN A 145 -10.64 -4.27 -19.12
C ASN A 145 -10.42 -3.35 -17.91
N THR A 146 -10.49 -3.85 -16.67
CA THR A 146 -10.21 -3.01 -15.49
C THR A 146 -8.79 -2.44 -15.56
N PRO A 147 -8.61 -1.11 -15.40
CA PRO A 147 -7.29 -0.48 -15.44
C PRO A 147 -6.33 -1.06 -14.39
N ARG A 148 -5.03 -0.95 -14.63
CA ARG A 148 -4.01 -1.47 -13.71
C ARG A 148 -4.06 -0.79 -12.33
N SER A 149 -4.29 0.52 -12.26
CA SER A 149 -4.40 1.28 -11.00
C SER A 149 -5.53 0.75 -10.11
N LYS A 150 -6.62 0.26 -10.71
CA LYS A 150 -7.78 -0.30 -9.99
C LYS A 150 -7.64 -1.78 -9.61
N ARG A 151 -6.45 -2.38 -9.74
CA ARG A 151 -6.19 -3.81 -9.45
C ARG A 151 -5.22 -3.98 -8.31
N LEU A 152 -5.57 -4.83 -7.34
CA LEU A 152 -4.65 -5.34 -6.32
C LEU A 152 -3.80 -6.46 -6.95
N LEU A 153 -2.56 -6.16 -7.34
CA LEU A 153 -1.67 -7.11 -8.04
C LEU A 153 -0.68 -7.76 -7.08
N THR A 154 -1.20 -8.35 -6.01
CA THR A 154 -0.45 -9.04 -4.95
C THR A 154 -0.25 -10.52 -5.24
N ASP A 155 0.74 -11.10 -4.57
CA ASP A 155 1.16 -12.50 -4.65
C ASP A 155 1.53 -13.08 -3.27
N GLU A 156 2.07 -14.31 -3.24
CA GLU A 156 2.49 -15.03 -2.02
C GLU A 156 3.65 -14.39 -1.25
N TYR A 157 4.27 -13.34 -1.81
CA TYR A 157 5.36 -12.58 -1.21
C TYR A 157 4.97 -11.12 -0.92
N SER A 158 3.68 -10.80 -1.00
CA SER A 158 3.17 -9.44 -0.81
C SER A 158 2.55 -9.28 0.58
N ASN A 159 3.02 -8.32 1.37
CA ASN A 159 2.29 -7.92 2.58
C ASN A 159 1.24 -6.87 2.24
N ILE A 160 0.09 -6.93 2.91
CA ILE A 160 -1.04 -6.04 2.61
C ILE A 160 -1.51 -5.35 3.89
N LEU A 161 -1.45 -4.02 3.91
CA LEU A 161 -2.19 -3.18 4.84
C LEU A 161 -3.61 -2.99 4.32
N ILE A 162 -4.61 -3.39 5.08
CA ILE A 162 -6.02 -3.08 4.77
C ILE A 162 -6.53 -2.19 5.90
N TYR A 163 -6.81 -0.93 5.58
CA TYR A 163 -7.39 0.03 6.51
C TYR A 163 -8.80 0.41 6.09
N MET A 164 -9.75 0.24 7.00
CA MET A 164 -11.15 0.59 6.76
C MET A 164 -11.66 1.54 7.85
N THR A 165 -12.38 2.58 7.46
CA THR A 165 -13.02 3.53 8.37
C THR A 165 -14.43 3.87 7.90
N GLY A 166 -15.36 3.94 8.84
CA GLY A 166 -16.76 4.17 8.55
C GLY A 166 -17.67 3.92 9.76
N HIS A 167 -18.95 3.75 9.48
CA HIS A 167 -19.95 3.34 10.47
C HIS A 167 -20.21 1.85 10.38
N GLY A 168 -20.35 1.21 11.52
CA GLY A 168 -20.54 -0.24 11.61
C GLY A 168 -21.22 -0.63 12.90
N GLY A 169 -21.37 -1.94 13.08
CA GLY A 169 -22.00 -2.55 14.24
C GLY A 169 -21.48 -3.97 14.44
N ASP A 170 -22.21 -4.78 15.20
CA ASP A 170 -21.81 -6.16 15.46
C ASP A 170 -21.86 -6.99 14.17
N GLY A 171 -20.68 -7.23 13.59
CA GLY A 171 -20.47 -8.11 12.45
C GLY A 171 -20.62 -7.45 11.09
N PHE A 172 -20.78 -6.13 11.00
CA PHE A 172 -20.88 -5.43 9.72
C PHE A 172 -20.28 -4.01 9.71
N LEU A 173 -19.91 -3.54 8.53
CA LEU A 173 -19.52 -2.16 8.22
C LEU A 173 -20.36 -1.64 7.05
N LYS A 174 -20.99 -0.47 7.22
CA LYS A 174 -21.84 0.15 6.21
C LYS A 174 -21.03 0.76 5.07
N PHE A 175 -21.49 0.55 3.85
CA PHE A 175 -21.01 1.16 2.61
C PHE A 175 -22.07 2.11 2.06
N GLN A 176 -21.70 3.37 1.88
CA GLN A 176 -22.53 4.44 1.33
C GLN A 176 -23.90 4.65 2.00
N ASP A 177 -24.05 4.22 3.26
CA ASP A 177 -25.31 4.21 4.01
C ASP A 177 -26.44 3.36 3.38
N SER A 178 -26.12 2.49 2.41
CA SER A 178 -27.09 1.65 1.69
C SER A 178 -26.77 0.15 1.70
N GLU A 179 -25.49 -0.21 1.71
CA GLU A 179 -25.00 -1.59 1.70
C GLU A 179 -24.20 -1.87 2.97
N GLU A 180 -23.96 -3.14 3.27
CA GLU A 180 -23.16 -3.56 4.41
C GLU A 180 -22.23 -4.69 3.97
N VAL A 181 -20.94 -4.60 4.34
CA VAL A 181 -20.03 -5.75 4.27
C VAL A 181 -20.02 -6.43 5.63
N THR A 182 -20.18 -7.74 5.63
CA THR A 182 -20.20 -8.55 6.85
C THR A 182 -18.83 -9.12 7.18
N ASN A 183 -18.63 -9.49 8.46
CA ASN A 183 -17.42 -10.17 8.91
C ASN A 183 -17.23 -11.57 8.27
N VAL A 184 -18.32 -12.21 7.83
CA VAL A 184 -18.28 -13.48 7.09
C VAL A 184 -17.77 -13.26 5.68
N GLU A 185 -18.30 -12.27 4.95
CA GLU A 185 -17.83 -11.97 3.59
C GLU A 185 -16.35 -11.58 3.55
N LEU A 186 -15.87 -10.82 4.55
CA LEU A 186 -14.45 -10.52 4.70
C LEU A 186 -13.62 -11.78 4.96
N ALA A 187 -14.07 -12.67 5.85
CA ALA A 187 -13.38 -13.91 6.14
C ALA A 187 -13.25 -14.80 4.89
N ASP A 188 -14.36 -14.95 4.16
CA ASP A 188 -14.40 -15.73 2.92
C ASP A 188 -13.55 -15.10 1.81
N ALA A 189 -13.47 -13.76 1.75
CA ALA A 189 -12.61 -13.06 0.81
C ALA A 189 -11.12 -13.30 1.12
N PHE A 190 -10.71 -13.20 2.39
CA PHE A 190 -9.34 -13.50 2.80
C PHE A 190 -8.98 -14.96 2.60
N GLU A 191 -9.90 -15.90 2.81
CA GLU A 191 -9.69 -17.30 2.48
C GLU A 191 -9.45 -17.50 0.99
N GLN A 192 -10.24 -16.85 0.15
CA GLN A 192 -10.01 -16.92 -1.29
C GLN A 192 -8.68 -16.28 -1.71
N MET A 193 -8.23 -15.24 -1.02
CA MET A 193 -6.89 -14.68 -1.24
C MET A 193 -5.80 -15.68 -0.86
N TRP A 194 -5.96 -16.37 0.27
CA TRP A 194 -5.03 -17.38 0.76
C TRP A 194 -4.91 -18.56 -0.21
N GLN A 195 -6.04 -19.15 -0.61
CA GLN A 195 -6.10 -20.26 -1.56
C GLN A 195 -5.50 -19.91 -2.93
N LYS A 196 -5.66 -18.64 -3.35
CA LYS A 196 -5.07 -18.11 -4.59
C LYS A 196 -3.66 -17.57 -4.42
N ARG A 197 -3.06 -17.71 -3.23
CA ARG A 197 -1.70 -17.26 -2.94
C ARG A 197 -1.47 -15.77 -3.27
N ARG A 198 -2.39 -14.92 -2.81
CA ARG A 198 -2.41 -13.47 -3.09
C ARG A 198 -1.86 -12.61 -1.95
N TYR A 199 -1.35 -13.21 -0.89
CA TYR A 199 -0.66 -12.49 0.17
C TYR A 199 0.34 -13.39 0.88
N HIS A 200 1.37 -12.76 1.44
CA HIS A 200 2.26 -13.33 2.44
C HIS A 200 1.68 -13.13 3.84
N GLU A 201 1.46 -11.87 4.23
CA GLU A 201 0.84 -11.45 5.48
C GLU A 201 -0.17 -10.30 5.26
N ILE A 202 -1.25 -10.28 6.03
CA ILE A 202 -2.22 -9.17 6.06
C ILE A 202 -2.18 -8.48 7.42
N PHE A 203 -2.10 -7.16 7.41
CA PHE A 203 -2.44 -6.34 8.56
C PHE A 203 -3.79 -5.64 8.32
N PHE A 204 -4.82 -6.07 9.04
CA PHE A 204 -6.17 -5.55 8.97
C PHE A 204 -6.45 -4.56 10.10
N MET A 205 -6.57 -3.28 9.78
CA MET A 205 -6.84 -2.20 10.72
C MET A 205 -8.21 -1.61 10.44
N ILE A 206 -9.09 -1.55 11.45
CA ILE A 206 -10.45 -1.05 11.24
C ILE A 206 -10.87 -0.06 12.33
N ASP A 207 -11.39 1.10 11.91
CA ASP A 207 -11.89 2.15 12.80
C ASP A 207 -13.40 2.37 12.60
N THR A 208 -14.20 1.80 13.50
CA THR A 208 -15.68 1.85 13.50
C THR A 208 -16.24 1.46 14.86
N CYS A 209 -17.53 1.71 15.12
CA CYS A 209 -18.22 1.11 16.26
C CYS A 209 -18.23 -0.42 16.18
N GLN A 210 -18.12 -1.07 17.35
CA GLN A 210 -18.04 -2.53 17.52
C GLN A 210 -17.01 -3.23 16.61
N ALA A 211 -15.89 -2.57 16.32
CA ALA A 211 -14.91 -2.98 15.33
C ALA A 211 -14.32 -4.38 15.55
N GLU A 212 -14.17 -4.84 16.80
CA GLU A 212 -13.68 -6.19 17.13
C GLU A 212 -14.49 -7.30 16.44
N SER A 213 -15.79 -7.09 16.24
CA SER A 213 -16.68 -8.06 15.59
C SER A 213 -16.25 -8.38 14.15
N MET A 214 -15.57 -7.47 13.47
CA MET A 214 -15.26 -7.56 12.03
C MET A 214 -14.23 -8.62 11.71
N PHE A 215 -13.32 -8.94 12.64
CA PHE A 215 -12.31 -9.98 12.44
C PHE A 215 -12.58 -11.26 13.23
N LYS A 216 -13.71 -11.37 13.96
CA LYS A 216 -14.02 -12.58 14.75
C LYS A 216 -14.15 -13.84 13.90
N ARG A 217 -14.59 -13.69 12.66
CA ARG A 217 -14.81 -14.80 11.72
C ARG A 217 -13.60 -15.12 10.85
N PHE A 218 -12.48 -14.40 10.96
CA PHE A 218 -11.29 -14.74 10.18
C PHE A 218 -10.75 -16.10 10.61
N TYR A 219 -10.37 -16.91 9.63
CA TYR A 219 -9.83 -18.26 9.85
C TYR A 219 -8.62 -18.58 8.95
N SER A 220 -8.30 -17.72 7.99
CA SER A 220 -7.12 -17.84 7.14
C SER A 220 -5.86 -17.42 7.91
N PRO A 221 -4.71 -18.08 7.67
CA PRO A 221 -3.47 -17.81 8.40
C PRO A 221 -2.81 -16.50 7.97
N ASN A 222 -1.82 -16.07 8.74
CA ASN A 222 -0.97 -14.91 8.50
C ASN A 222 -1.72 -13.57 8.49
N ILE A 223 -2.73 -13.44 9.34
CA ILE A 223 -3.51 -12.20 9.49
C ILE A 223 -3.32 -11.65 10.90
N LEU A 224 -2.77 -10.43 10.98
CA LEU A 224 -2.77 -9.61 12.18
C LEU A 224 -3.91 -8.60 12.06
N ALA A 225 -4.76 -8.47 13.09
CA ALA A 225 -5.86 -7.50 13.04
C ALA A 225 -5.92 -6.60 14.27
N VAL A 226 -6.40 -5.37 14.08
CA VAL A 226 -6.67 -4.41 15.15
C VAL A 226 -7.95 -3.62 14.88
N ALA A 227 -8.71 -3.40 15.94
CA ALA A 227 -9.98 -2.70 15.96
C ALA A 227 -9.92 -1.52 16.93
N SER A 228 -10.56 -0.41 16.58
CA SER A 228 -10.65 0.78 17.43
C SER A 228 -11.59 0.64 18.62
N SER A 229 -12.54 -0.29 18.59
CA SER A 229 -13.47 -0.54 19.70
C SER A 229 -13.81 -2.03 19.89
N LYS A 230 -14.19 -2.37 21.11
CA LYS A 230 -14.68 -3.70 21.50
C LYS A 230 -16.15 -3.87 21.13
N ILE A 231 -16.62 -5.11 21.00
CA ILE A 231 -18.05 -5.39 20.88
C ILE A 231 -18.83 -4.79 22.05
N GLY A 232 -19.94 -4.12 21.74
CA GLY A 232 -20.73 -3.34 22.69
C GLY A 232 -20.19 -1.93 23.00
N GLU A 233 -19.06 -1.51 22.42
CA GLU A 233 -18.52 -0.15 22.54
C GLU A 233 -18.53 0.59 21.20
N ASP A 234 -18.87 1.88 21.26
CA ASP A 234 -18.72 2.81 20.13
C ASP A 234 -17.25 3.20 19.91
N SER A 235 -16.89 3.52 18.67
CA SER A 235 -15.68 4.31 18.38
C SER A 235 -16.05 5.79 18.38
N LEU A 236 -15.16 6.64 18.87
CA LEU A 236 -15.45 8.05 19.11
C LEU A 236 -14.58 8.97 18.25
N SER A 237 -15.18 10.08 17.86
CA SER A 237 -14.48 11.20 17.23
C SER A 237 -13.61 11.98 18.23
N HIS A 238 -12.61 12.72 17.72
CA HIS A 238 -11.69 13.50 18.55
C HIS A 238 -11.86 15.03 18.38
N HIS A 239 -11.37 15.59 17.28
CA HIS A 239 -11.30 17.04 17.09
C HIS A 239 -12.57 17.57 16.40
N GLY A 240 -13.39 18.33 17.12
CA GLY A 240 -14.44 19.16 16.52
C GLY A 240 -13.84 20.44 15.96
N ASP A 241 -14.16 20.78 14.72
CA ASP A 241 -13.70 22.01 14.08
C ASP A 241 -14.89 22.97 13.90
N PRO A 242 -14.94 24.12 14.60
CA PRO A 242 -16.03 25.07 14.47
C PRO A 242 -16.14 25.72 13.09
N THR A 243 -15.04 25.80 12.34
CA THR A 243 -15.03 26.42 11.01
C THR A 243 -15.55 25.47 9.93
N ILE A 244 -15.23 24.18 10.04
CA ILE A 244 -15.76 23.12 9.16
C ILE A 244 -17.16 22.68 9.61
N GLY A 245 -17.45 22.83 10.91
CA GLY A 245 -18.74 22.56 11.55
C GLY A 245 -18.97 21.11 11.95
N VAL A 246 -17.94 20.25 11.88
CA VAL A 246 -18.03 18.81 12.15
C VAL A 246 -16.75 18.29 12.80
N TYR A 247 -16.75 17.03 13.23
CA TYR A 247 -15.52 16.36 13.66
C TYR A 247 -14.64 16.00 12.46
N VAL A 248 -13.33 16.22 12.61
CA VAL A 248 -12.37 16.08 11.51
C VAL A 248 -11.48 14.84 11.59
N ILE A 249 -11.51 14.10 12.70
CA ILE A 249 -10.73 12.86 12.86
C ILE A 249 -11.32 11.98 13.96
N ASP A 250 -11.14 10.66 13.85
CA ASP A 250 -11.46 9.71 14.91
C ASP A 250 -10.31 9.49 15.89
N ARG A 251 -10.64 9.14 17.14
CA ARG A 251 -9.66 9.04 18.24
C ARG A 251 -8.59 8.00 17.96
N TYR A 252 -8.99 6.80 17.59
CA TYR A 252 -8.04 5.72 17.35
C TYR A 252 -7.10 6.07 16.21
N THR A 253 -7.65 6.53 15.08
CA THR A 253 -6.87 6.99 13.94
C THR A 253 -5.92 8.14 14.28
N TYR A 254 -6.35 9.11 15.09
CA TYR A 254 -5.49 10.20 15.58
C TYR A 254 -4.25 9.68 16.31
N TYR A 255 -4.41 8.79 17.29
CA TYR A 255 -3.29 8.25 18.06
C TYR A 255 -2.42 7.28 17.23
N ALA A 256 -3.02 6.53 16.32
CA ALA A 256 -2.27 5.73 15.35
C ALA A 256 -1.37 6.63 14.48
N LEU A 257 -1.92 7.71 13.93
CA LEU A 257 -1.14 8.66 13.11
C LEU A 257 -0.04 9.33 13.92
N MET A 258 -0.31 9.78 15.16
CA MET A 258 0.73 10.31 16.05
C MET A 258 1.92 9.36 16.19
N PHE A 259 1.65 8.07 16.37
CA PHE A 259 2.71 7.07 16.43
C PHE A 259 3.43 6.90 15.10
N LEU A 260 2.71 6.92 13.96
CA LEU A 260 3.32 6.85 12.63
C LEU A 260 4.24 8.05 12.36
N GLU A 261 3.90 9.26 12.85
CA GLU A 261 4.74 10.47 12.75
C GLU A 261 6.09 10.33 13.47
N GLU A 262 6.17 9.54 14.55
CA GLU A 262 7.43 9.31 15.26
C GLU A 262 8.42 8.41 14.52
N VAL A 263 7.93 7.66 13.51
CA VAL A 263 8.74 6.68 12.78
C VAL A 263 9.55 7.38 11.71
N ASN A 264 10.87 7.19 11.82
CA ASN A 264 11.84 7.73 10.88
C ASN A 264 12.95 6.69 10.65
N THR A 265 13.88 6.97 9.74
CA THR A 265 14.98 6.05 9.38
C THR A 265 15.87 5.66 10.57
N ASN A 266 15.87 6.45 11.64
CA ASN A 266 16.72 6.24 12.81
C ASN A 266 15.96 5.62 13.99
N ASN A 267 14.64 5.44 13.88
CA ASN A 267 13.77 4.98 14.96
C ASN A 267 12.86 3.86 14.45
N THR A 268 13.29 2.62 14.61
CA THR A 268 12.50 1.44 14.25
C THR A 268 11.45 1.17 15.32
N LYS A 269 10.18 1.21 14.92
CA LYS A 269 9.04 0.81 15.76
C LYS A 269 8.54 -0.56 15.34
N THR A 270 7.95 -1.29 16.28
CA THR A 270 7.42 -2.64 16.05
C THR A 270 5.90 -2.67 16.00
N MET A 271 5.33 -3.73 15.43
CA MET A 271 3.89 -3.94 15.45
C MET A 271 3.37 -4.11 16.88
N ALA A 272 4.12 -4.73 17.80
CA ALA A 272 3.72 -4.82 19.21
C ALA A 272 3.53 -3.45 19.87
N GLN A 273 4.38 -2.47 19.53
CA GLN A 273 4.23 -1.08 20.00
C GLN A 273 3.03 -0.39 19.34
N PHE A 274 2.86 -0.57 18.03
CA PHE A 274 1.73 0.00 17.29
C PHE A 274 0.37 -0.46 17.84
N LEU A 275 0.24 -1.73 18.24
CA LEU A 275 -1.02 -2.24 18.79
C LEU A 275 -1.38 -1.65 20.18
N ARG A 276 -0.48 -0.89 20.81
CA ARG A 276 -0.69 -0.25 22.13
C ARG A 276 -0.90 1.26 22.05
N VAL A 277 -1.00 1.84 20.85
CA VAL A 277 -1.04 3.30 20.63
C VAL A 277 -2.27 3.98 21.24
N CYS A 278 -3.35 3.24 21.44
CA CYS A 278 -4.60 3.80 21.95
C CYS A 278 -5.11 3.04 23.18
N PRO A 279 -4.54 3.29 24.37
CA PRO A 279 -5.12 2.79 25.61
C PRO A 279 -6.51 3.39 25.84
N LYS A 280 -7.35 2.68 26.62
CA LYS A 280 -8.73 3.11 26.91
C LYS A 280 -8.83 4.53 27.51
N SER A 281 -7.80 4.98 28.24
CA SER A 281 -7.75 6.34 28.80
C SER A 281 -7.82 7.45 27.75
N VAL A 282 -7.32 7.21 26.53
CA VAL A 282 -7.27 8.24 25.47
C VAL A 282 -8.26 7.96 24.34
N CYS A 283 -8.46 6.68 23.99
CA CYS A 283 -9.45 6.26 23.00
C CYS A 283 -10.88 6.34 23.53
N ILE A 284 -11.07 6.20 24.85
CA ILE A 284 -12.37 6.07 25.54
C ILE A 284 -13.08 4.74 25.19
N SER A 285 -12.92 4.24 23.97
CA SER A 285 -13.13 2.86 23.55
C SER A 285 -11.93 1.97 23.87
N THR A 286 -12.17 0.66 23.89
CA THR A 286 -11.12 -0.36 24.06
C THR A 286 -10.64 -0.82 22.69
N ALA A 287 -9.41 -0.46 22.32
CA ALA A 287 -8.79 -1.02 21.12
C ALA A 287 -8.47 -2.51 21.33
N VAL A 288 -8.83 -3.36 20.37
CA VAL A 288 -8.67 -4.81 20.47
C VAL A 288 -7.85 -5.32 19.30
N SER A 289 -6.87 -6.18 19.57
CA SER A 289 -6.03 -6.80 18.54
C SER A 289 -6.22 -8.32 18.52
N ARG A 290 -6.37 -8.91 17.34
CA ARG A 290 -6.39 -10.36 17.14
C ARG A 290 -5.04 -10.83 16.58
N LYS A 291 -4.43 -11.80 17.26
CA LYS A 291 -3.03 -12.21 17.05
C LYS A 291 -2.85 -13.71 16.81
N ASP A 292 -3.86 -14.54 17.07
CA ASP A 292 -3.80 -16.00 16.99
C ASP A 292 -3.52 -16.52 15.57
N LEU A 293 -3.91 -15.77 14.54
CA LEU A 293 -3.67 -16.11 13.14
C LEU A 293 -2.30 -15.64 12.63
N PHE A 294 -1.53 -14.88 13.43
CA PHE A 294 -0.25 -14.30 13.05
C PHE A 294 0.90 -14.97 13.82
N THR A 295 1.79 -15.64 13.10
CA THR A 295 2.76 -16.57 13.71
C THR A 295 4.04 -15.90 14.20
N ARG A 296 4.44 -14.76 13.63
CA ARG A 296 5.68 -14.07 13.99
C ARG A 296 5.57 -13.38 15.35
N ASN A 297 6.69 -13.28 16.04
CA ASN A 297 6.78 -12.50 17.28
C ASN A 297 6.63 -11.00 16.97
N LEU A 298 5.55 -10.38 17.46
CA LEU A 298 5.21 -8.99 17.22
C LEU A 298 6.24 -7.98 17.75
N ASP A 299 7.04 -8.35 18.75
CA ASP A 299 8.12 -7.51 19.26
C ASP A 299 9.32 -7.46 18.31
N GLN A 300 9.35 -8.33 17.30
CA GLN A 300 10.39 -8.40 16.27
C GLN A 300 9.88 -8.02 14.88
N VAL A 301 8.56 -7.83 14.70
CA VAL A 301 7.97 -7.44 13.42
C VAL A 301 8.06 -5.93 13.28
N PRO A 302 8.87 -5.40 12.35
CA PRO A 302 8.93 -3.96 12.08
C PRO A 302 7.59 -3.43 11.59
N LEU A 303 7.22 -2.22 12.00
CA LEU A 303 6.05 -1.53 11.46
C LEU A 303 6.14 -1.36 9.92
N THR A 304 7.35 -1.19 9.40
CA THR A 304 7.62 -1.01 7.97
C THR A 304 7.27 -2.22 7.12
N ASP A 305 7.10 -3.41 7.71
CA ASP A 305 6.65 -4.62 6.99
C ASP A 305 5.22 -4.48 6.43
N PHE A 306 4.43 -3.52 6.93
CA PHE A 306 3.08 -3.23 6.43
C PHE A 306 2.91 -1.79 5.93
N PHE A 307 3.59 -0.83 6.57
CA PHE A 307 3.40 0.59 6.25
C PHE A 307 4.44 1.16 5.29
N GLY A 308 5.61 0.52 5.13
CA GLY A 308 6.74 1.06 4.37
C GLY A 308 7.01 0.35 3.06
N SER A 309 7.80 0.98 2.20
CA SER A 309 8.27 0.34 0.96
C SER A 309 9.43 -0.60 1.26
N VAL A 310 9.38 -1.79 0.64
CA VAL A 310 10.52 -2.69 0.54
C VAL A 310 11.44 -2.15 -0.54
N ARG A 311 12.63 -1.65 -0.15
CA ARG A 311 13.69 -1.24 -1.08
C ARG A 311 14.94 -2.06 -0.83
N ASN A 312 15.22 -2.97 -1.74
CA ASN A 312 16.49 -3.69 -1.75
C ASN A 312 17.55 -2.78 -2.38
N VAL A 313 18.34 -2.12 -1.54
CA VAL A 313 19.47 -1.30 -1.99
C VAL A 313 20.72 -2.17 -1.99
N GLU A 314 21.14 -2.62 -3.17
CA GLU A 314 22.47 -3.19 -3.34
C GLU A 314 23.49 -2.05 -3.45
N LEU A 315 24.31 -1.87 -2.40
CA LEU A 315 25.42 -0.93 -2.44
C LEU A 315 26.51 -1.47 -3.36
N THR A 316 26.57 -0.97 -4.59
CA THR A 316 27.65 -1.31 -5.51
C THR A 316 28.96 -0.69 -5.02
N GLN A 317 29.98 -1.52 -4.73
CA GLN A 317 31.31 -1.03 -4.33
C GLN A 317 32.10 -0.41 -5.49
N GLN A 318 31.64 -0.62 -6.73
CA GLN A 318 32.24 -0.03 -7.93
C GLN A 318 31.67 1.36 -8.18
N LYS A 319 32.54 2.36 -8.14
CA LYS A 319 32.19 3.73 -8.55
C LYS A 319 31.95 3.75 -10.06
N VAL A 320 30.70 4.03 -10.46
CA VAL A 320 30.38 4.29 -11.86
C VAL A 320 30.75 5.75 -12.17
N THR A 321 31.81 5.95 -12.95
CA THR A 321 32.16 7.28 -13.47
C THR A 321 31.18 7.63 -14.59
N LEU A 322 30.22 8.51 -14.29
CA LEU A 322 29.31 9.04 -15.31
C LEU A 322 30.09 9.96 -16.26
N LYS A 323 29.90 9.76 -17.57
CA LYS A 323 30.42 10.71 -18.56
C LYS A 323 29.68 12.05 -18.40
N PRO A 324 30.37 13.20 -18.54
CA PRO A 324 29.72 14.50 -18.56
C PRO A 324 28.58 14.49 -19.59
N LEU A 325 27.40 14.97 -19.18
CA LEU A 325 26.31 15.18 -20.13
C LEU A 325 26.80 16.15 -21.21
N PRO A 326 26.53 15.87 -22.50
CA PRO A 326 26.88 16.79 -23.57
C PRO A 326 26.16 18.12 -23.33
N PRO A 327 26.81 19.27 -23.61
CA PRO A 327 26.17 20.57 -23.47
C PRO A 327 24.90 20.64 -24.34
N SER A 328 23.84 21.25 -23.82
CA SER A 328 22.49 21.31 -24.40
C SER A 328 22.37 22.03 -25.76
N SER A 329 23.47 22.30 -26.47
CA SER A 329 23.48 23.05 -27.74
C SER A 329 23.57 22.18 -29.00
N THR A 330 23.56 20.84 -28.91
CA THR A 330 23.65 19.95 -30.09
C THR A 330 22.37 19.19 -30.45
N LEU A 331 21.26 19.41 -29.74
CA LEU A 331 19.94 18.87 -30.14
C LEU A 331 19.07 19.97 -30.74
N LEU A 332 19.44 20.46 -31.92
CA LEU A 332 18.57 21.13 -32.89
C LEU A 332 19.36 21.42 -34.18
N SER A 333 19.85 20.36 -34.85
CA SER A 333 20.07 20.48 -36.29
C SER A 333 18.70 20.52 -36.96
N LYS A 334 18.39 21.67 -37.55
CA LYS A 334 17.18 21.94 -38.33
C LYS A 334 16.90 20.81 -39.34
N PRO A 335 15.63 20.42 -39.57
CA PRO A 335 15.30 19.58 -40.71
C PRO A 335 15.66 20.32 -42.00
N GLN A 336 16.37 19.66 -42.92
CA GLN A 336 16.51 20.14 -44.30
C GLN A 336 15.12 20.22 -44.94
N GLU A 337 14.67 21.43 -45.22
CA GLU A 337 13.55 21.69 -46.12
C GLU A 337 13.91 21.19 -47.51
N ASN A 338 13.15 20.21 -48.01
CA ASN A 338 12.96 19.96 -49.44
C ASN A 338 11.60 19.28 -49.62
N ILE A 339 10.52 20.05 -49.43
CA ILE A 339 9.22 19.73 -50.01
C ILE A 339 8.69 21.01 -50.64
N THR A 340 8.77 21.06 -51.96
CA THR A 340 8.10 22.03 -52.81
C THR A 340 6.59 21.86 -52.68
N VAL A 341 5.93 22.78 -51.97
CA VAL A 341 4.46 22.90 -51.99
C VAL A 341 4.10 24.13 -52.81
N ASN A 342 3.45 23.87 -53.95
CA ASN A 342 2.92 24.89 -54.84
C ASN A 342 1.82 25.71 -54.13
N GLN A 343 1.87 27.02 -54.41
CA GLN A 343 1.15 28.09 -53.73
C GLN A 343 -0.33 28.22 -54.18
N LYS A 344 -1.14 28.86 -53.31
CA LYS A 344 -2.49 29.46 -53.47
C LYS A 344 -3.66 28.56 -53.03
N GLN A 345 -4.63 28.98 -52.21
CA GLN A 345 -5.17 30.33 -51.93
C GLN A 345 -6.07 30.30 -50.67
N GLY A 346 -6.03 31.38 -49.86
CA GLY A 346 -7.19 31.95 -49.15
C GLY A 346 -7.72 31.26 -47.89
N TRP A 347 -7.36 31.77 -46.71
CA TRP A 347 -8.08 31.51 -45.46
C TRP A 347 -9.30 32.43 -45.36
N GLN A 348 -10.50 31.86 -45.19
CA GLN A 348 -11.67 32.58 -44.69
C GLN A 348 -11.97 32.16 -43.25
N LYS A 349 -12.28 33.17 -42.44
CA LYS A 349 -12.52 33.10 -41.00
C LYS A 349 -14.03 32.91 -40.77
N ILE A 350 -14.41 31.82 -40.09
CA ILE A 350 -15.76 31.61 -39.54
C ILE A 350 -15.49 31.09 -38.11
N GLY A 351 -15.89 31.71 -37.01
CA GLY A 351 -17.17 32.36 -36.71
C GLY A 351 -17.81 31.52 -35.61
N GLN A 352 -17.91 32.09 -34.40
CA GLN A 352 -18.42 31.48 -33.16
C GLN A 352 -19.72 30.68 -33.35
N PHE A 353 -19.86 29.56 -32.62
CA PHE A 353 -21.15 28.95 -32.34
C PHE A 353 -21.50 29.05 -30.85
N SER A 354 -22.50 29.87 -30.60
CA SER A 354 -23.50 29.86 -29.54
C SER A 354 -24.84 29.58 -30.27
N PHE A 355 -25.85 28.82 -29.86
CA PHE A 355 -26.43 28.44 -28.57
C PHE A 355 -27.42 27.26 -28.81
N LEU A 356 -27.72 26.52 -27.73
CA LEU A 356 -29.03 25.98 -27.28
C LEU A 356 -29.87 25.05 -28.18
N SER A 357 -30.27 23.92 -27.57
CA SER A 357 -31.65 23.68 -27.14
C SER A 357 -31.67 22.75 -25.94
#